data_AF-A0A8C4DM01-F1
#
_entry.id   AF-A0A8C4DM01-F1
#
_cell.length_a   1.000
_cell.length_b   1.000
_cell.length_c   1.000
_cell.angle_alpha   90.00
_cell.angle_beta   90.00
_cell.angle_gamma   90.00
#
_symmetry.space_group_name_H-M   'P 1'
#
loop_
_entity.id
_entity.type
_entity.pdbx_description
1 polymer ?
#
loop_
_entity_poly.entity_id
_entity_poly.type
_entity_poly.pdbx_seq_one_letter_code
_entity_poly.pdbx_strand_id
1 'polypeptide(L)'
;MFCGSALCSVFGIDLPEPRRGVLLEMYVQTVLFCREHSFKKEQTSALLSIIKSIHEANIQTPLNNIEQCFKYCKELLLCHSVRRPPFSINLFSSEEVSCILQYIHNSYVRHYKLYKYIFTPQVRNRKLIILHKWFCFDSYFILVKLKYNLERIMIFLVLIFTELKALIEKEVKEQMMLVSGQLDQRMKEIAGQHNRALESPQLNHKAKK
;
A
#
# COMPACT_ATOMS: atom_id res chain seq x y z
N MET A 1 -2.35 9.64 -10.97
CA MET A 1 -1.10 10.05 -11.66
C MET A 1 -0.36 10.98 -10.70
N PHE A 2 0.71 10.50 -10.03
CA PHE A 2 1.51 11.35 -9.14
C PHE A 2 2.42 12.22 -10.00
N CYS A 3 2.29 13.54 -9.88
CA CYS A 3 3.04 14.49 -10.69
C CYS A 3 4.46 14.59 -10.13
N GLY A 4 5.44 13.96 -10.80
CA GLY A 4 6.85 13.98 -10.37
C GLY A 4 7.41 15.39 -10.19
N SER A 5 6.88 16.37 -10.91
CA SER A 5 7.26 17.80 -10.75
C SER A 5 6.95 18.36 -9.36
N ALA A 6 5.86 17.92 -8.72
CA ALA A 6 5.52 18.37 -7.36
C ALA A 6 6.54 17.88 -6.33
N LEU A 7 6.99 16.62 -6.45
CA LEU A 7 8.03 16.06 -5.57
C LEU A 7 9.38 16.72 -5.80
N CYS A 8 9.74 17.03 -7.05
CA CYS A 8 10.97 17.79 -7.34
C CYS A 8 10.98 19.15 -6.65
N SER A 9 9.84 19.87 -6.67
CA SER A 9 9.69 21.16 -6.01
C SER A 9 9.76 21.06 -4.48
N VAL A 10 9.03 20.12 -3.88
CA VAL A 10 8.98 19.94 -2.42
C VAL A 10 10.33 19.51 -1.84
N PHE A 11 11.06 18.64 -2.54
CA PHE A 11 12.35 18.13 -2.05
C PHE A 11 13.55 18.91 -2.58
N GLY A 12 13.35 19.95 -3.40
CA GLY A 12 14.44 20.75 -3.97
C GLY A 12 15.41 19.93 -4.81
N ILE A 13 14.90 18.99 -5.61
CA ILE A 13 15.73 18.03 -6.36
C ILE A 13 16.28 18.71 -7.62
N ASP A 14 17.44 19.36 -7.49
CA ASP A 14 18.23 19.86 -8.63
C ASP A 14 19.45 18.96 -8.87
N LEU A 15 19.20 17.83 -9.54
CA LEU A 15 20.22 16.82 -9.85
C LEU A 15 20.26 16.55 -11.36
N PRO A 16 21.45 16.29 -11.93
CA PRO A 16 21.55 15.80 -13.30
C PRO A 16 21.00 14.36 -13.39
N GLU A 17 20.49 13.99 -14.56
CA GLU A 17 20.17 12.59 -14.84
C GLU A 17 21.46 11.73 -14.84
N PRO A 18 21.41 10.44 -14.42
CA PRO A 18 20.22 9.67 -14.02
C PRO A 18 19.84 9.80 -12.53
N ARG A 19 20.56 10.63 -11.76
CA ARG A 19 20.39 10.73 -10.30
C ARG A 19 19.00 11.21 -9.93
N ARG A 20 18.50 12.23 -10.64
CA ARG A 20 17.16 12.76 -10.43
C ARG A 20 16.07 11.72 -10.68
N GLY A 21 16.11 11.02 -11.82
CA GLY A 21 15.11 9.98 -12.12
C GLY A 21 15.07 8.87 -11.08
N VAL A 22 16.23 8.39 -10.62
CA VAL A 22 16.32 7.33 -9.60
C VAL A 22 15.79 7.80 -8.25
N LEU A 23 16.13 9.03 -7.84
CA LEU A 23 15.66 9.57 -6.56
C LEU A 23 14.15 9.84 -6.57
N LEU A 24 13.64 10.39 -7.67
CA LEU A 24 12.22 10.66 -7.85
C LEU A 24 11.40 9.37 -7.87
N GLU A 25 11.89 8.35 -8.56
CA GLU A 25 11.26 7.03 -8.58
C GLU A 25 11.14 6.47 -7.15
N MET A 26 12.22 6.52 -6.36
CA MET A 26 12.20 6.07 -4.96
C MET A 26 11.12 6.77 -4.13
N TYR A 27 10.98 8.10 -4.26
CA TYR A 27 9.94 8.85 -3.57
C TYR A 27 8.53 8.52 -4.06
N VAL A 28 8.32 8.41 -5.37
CA VAL A 28 7.02 8.02 -5.95
C VAL A 28 6.60 6.64 -5.48
N GLN A 29 7.53 5.68 -5.43
CA GLN A 29 7.27 4.34 -4.90
C GLN A 29 6.89 4.37 -3.42
N THR A 30 7.54 5.23 -2.63
CA THR A 30 7.22 5.40 -1.20
C THR A 30 5.80 5.94 -1.02
N VAL A 31 5.40 6.95 -1.78
CA VAL A 31 4.03 7.51 -1.71
C VAL A 31 2.99 6.47 -2.11
N LEU A 32 3.28 5.65 -3.12
CA LEU A 32 2.34 4.62 -3.58
C LEU A 32 2.19 3.49 -2.57
N PHE A 33 3.28 3.07 -1.93
CA PHE A 33 3.22 2.19 -0.77
C PHE A 33 2.35 2.77 0.36
N CYS A 34 2.54 4.05 0.72
CA CYS A 34 1.70 4.72 1.72
C CYS A 34 0.21 4.71 1.33
N ARG A 35 -0.09 4.93 0.05
CA ARG A 35 -1.47 4.93 -0.45
C ARG A 35 -2.09 3.53 -0.40
N GLU A 36 -1.36 2.49 -0.78
CA GLU A 36 -1.82 1.09 -0.71
C GLU A 36 -2.14 0.67 0.72
N HIS A 37 -1.36 1.13 1.70
CA HIS A 37 -1.60 0.89 3.12
C HIS A 37 -2.50 1.92 3.80
N SER A 38 -3.17 2.80 3.04
CA SER A 38 -4.09 3.83 3.55
C SER A 38 -3.49 4.76 4.60
N PHE A 39 -2.19 5.07 4.50
CA PHE A 39 -1.53 6.00 5.40
C PHE A 39 -2.06 7.42 5.24
N LYS A 40 -2.15 8.12 6.37
CA LYS A 40 -2.49 9.54 6.46
C LYS A 40 -1.41 10.40 5.79
N LYS A 41 -1.74 11.67 5.55
CA LYS A 41 -0.82 12.62 4.93
C LYS A 41 0.44 12.84 5.78
N GLU A 42 0.25 12.92 7.10
CA GLU A 42 1.31 13.10 8.08
C GLU A 42 2.24 11.87 8.11
N GLN A 43 1.67 10.66 8.10
CA GLN A 43 2.40 9.40 7.99
C GLN A 43 3.22 9.32 6.70
N THR A 44 2.61 9.68 5.56
CA THR A 44 3.28 9.70 4.26
C THR A 44 4.45 10.68 4.25
N SER A 45 4.24 11.90 4.77
CA SER A 45 5.29 12.91 4.87
C SER A 45 6.44 12.46 5.77
N ALA A 46 6.13 11.87 6.93
CA ALA A 46 7.15 11.34 7.83
C ALA A 46 7.95 10.21 7.19
N LEU A 47 7.28 9.25 6.52
CA LEU A 47 7.98 8.16 5.86
C LEU A 47 8.89 8.66 4.73
N LEU A 48 8.42 9.61 3.91
CA LEU A 48 9.26 10.25 2.90
C LEU A 48 10.49 10.93 3.50
N SER A 49 10.32 11.62 4.64
CA SER A 49 11.44 12.23 5.36
C SER A 49 12.44 11.19 5.85
N ILE A 50 11.96 10.08 6.42
CA ILE A 50 12.82 8.97 6.87
C ILE A 50 13.59 8.40 5.68
N ILE A 51 12.92 8.10 4.57
CA ILE A 51 13.54 7.59 3.33
C ILE A 51 14.61 8.56 2.81
N LYS A 52 14.33 9.87 2.83
CA LYS A 52 15.32 10.90 2.46
C LYS A 52 16.53 10.85 3.39
N SER A 53 16.33 10.87 4.71
CA SER A 53 17.42 10.88 5.69
C SER A 53 18.29 9.62 5.63
N ILE A 54 17.70 8.43 5.46
CA ILE A 54 18.49 7.19 5.29
C ILE A 54 19.28 7.22 3.97
N HIS A 55 18.71 7.81 2.92
CA HIS A 55 19.38 7.89 1.62
C HIS A 55 20.59 8.83 1.70
N GLU A 56 20.42 10.01 2.28
CA GLU A 56 21.50 10.96 2.51
C GLU A 56 22.63 10.34 3.35
N ALA A 57 22.29 9.67 4.46
CA ALA A 57 23.27 8.96 5.29
C ALA A 57 24.02 7.85 4.53
N ASN A 58 23.33 7.11 3.66
CA ASN A 58 23.95 6.07 2.84
C ASN A 58 24.92 6.65 1.80
N ILE A 59 24.63 7.80 1.21
CA ILE A 59 25.48 8.39 0.15
C ILE A 59 26.60 9.31 0.67
N GLN A 60 26.58 9.66 1.96
CA GLN A 60 27.63 10.46 2.60
C GLN A 60 29.03 9.81 2.51
N THR A 61 29.10 8.48 2.36
CA THR A 61 30.37 7.75 2.24
C THR A 61 30.30 6.68 1.14
N PRO A 62 31.37 6.50 0.34
CA PRO A 62 31.47 5.38 -0.60
C PRO A 62 31.61 4.02 0.11
N LEU A 63 31.97 4.00 1.40
CA LEU A 63 32.12 2.78 2.19
C LEU A 63 30.76 2.14 2.51
N ASN A 64 30.75 0.83 2.74
CA ASN A 64 29.54 0.13 3.15
C ASN A 64 29.13 0.53 4.58
N ASN A 65 28.01 1.23 4.72
CA ASN A 65 27.44 1.68 6.00
C ASN A 65 25.97 1.27 6.13
N ILE A 66 25.53 0.25 5.39
CA ILE A 66 24.10 -0.09 5.30
C ILE A 66 23.51 -0.55 6.64
N GLU A 67 24.25 -1.29 7.45
CA GLU A 67 23.79 -1.74 8.77
C GLU A 67 23.55 -0.55 9.70
N GLN A 68 24.42 0.45 9.66
CA GLN A 68 24.29 1.69 10.42
C GLN A 68 23.10 2.51 9.92
N CYS A 69 22.93 2.64 8.60
CA CYS A 69 21.79 3.34 8.01
C CYS A 69 20.46 2.65 8.37
N PHE A 70 20.42 1.32 8.38
CA PHE A 70 19.23 0.56 8.74
C PHE A 70 18.95 0.61 10.26
N LYS A 71 19.99 0.63 11.08
CA LYS A 71 19.85 0.90 12.52
C LYS A 71 19.26 2.30 12.75
N TYR A 72 19.81 3.32 12.10
CA TYR A 72 19.31 4.68 12.14
C TYR A 72 17.85 4.78 11.65
N CYS A 73 17.49 4.05 10.59
CA CYS A 73 16.11 3.95 10.12
C CYS A 73 15.15 3.43 11.20
N LYS A 74 15.54 2.37 11.93
CA LYS A 74 14.75 1.81 13.03
C LYS A 74 14.59 2.82 14.17
N GLU A 75 15.66 3.52 14.52
CA GLU A 75 15.64 4.56 15.55
C GLU A 75 14.70 5.72 15.16
N LEU A 76 14.77 6.21 13.92
CA LEU A 76 13.85 7.23 13.40
C LEU A 76 12.39 6.77 13.45
N LEU A 77 12.10 5.54 12.99
CA LEU A 77 10.74 5.00 13.03
C LEU A 77 10.21 4.88 14.46
N LEU A 78 11.02 4.40 15.39
CA LEU A 78 10.65 4.33 16.81
C LEU A 78 10.39 5.73 17.39
N CYS A 79 11.20 6.74 17.05
CA CYS A 79 10.97 8.12 17.48
C CYS A 79 9.64 8.69 16.95
N HIS A 80 9.21 8.27 15.76
CA HIS A 80 7.91 8.66 15.18
C HIS A 80 6.73 7.77 15.64
N SER A 81 6.99 6.69 16.38
CA SER A 81 5.97 5.79 16.95
C SER A 81 5.74 5.95 18.45
N VAL A 82 6.69 6.54 19.20
CA VAL A 82 6.64 6.58 20.69
C VAL A 82 6.33 7.98 21.22
N ARG A 83 5.36 8.07 22.15
CA ARG A 83 4.88 9.30 22.84
C ARG A 83 5.92 9.92 23.82
N ARG A 84 6.54 11.05 23.45
CA ARG A 84 6.97 12.20 24.27
C ARG A 84 6.40 13.54 23.74
N PRO A 85 5.49 14.20 24.46
CA PRO A 85 5.26 15.64 24.27
C PRO A 85 6.59 16.39 24.50
N PRO A 86 6.96 17.43 23.72
CA PRO A 86 6.17 18.16 22.73
C PRO A 86 6.33 17.70 21.25
N PHE A 87 7.04 16.62 20.94
CA PHE A 87 7.51 16.34 19.56
C PHE A 87 7.05 15.02 18.91
N SER A 88 6.48 14.07 19.65
CA SER A 88 6.02 12.82 19.05
C SER A 88 4.49 12.75 18.99
N ILE A 89 3.99 12.58 17.78
CA ILE A 89 2.62 12.16 17.53
C ILE A 89 2.70 10.64 17.38
N ASN A 90 1.80 9.88 17.99
CA ASN A 90 1.68 8.43 17.75
C ASN A 90 1.28 8.23 16.27
N LEU A 91 2.27 8.27 15.38
CA LEU A 91 2.05 8.41 13.96
C LEU A 91 1.93 7.05 13.29
N PHE A 92 2.66 6.04 13.77
CA PHE A 92 2.60 4.68 13.26
C PHE A 92 2.30 3.67 14.38
N SER A 93 1.36 2.76 14.13
CA SER A 93 1.10 1.59 14.97
C SER A 93 2.25 0.57 14.86
N SER A 94 2.28 -0.40 15.78
CA SER A 94 3.30 -1.46 15.77
C SER A 94 3.26 -2.30 14.47
N GLU A 95 2.06 -2.53 13.96
CA GLU A 95 1.82 -3.25 12.72
C GLU A 95 2.34 -2.44 11.52
N GLU A 96 2.03 -1.14 11.48
CA GLU A 96 2.49 -0.23 10.42
C GLU A 96 4.01 -0.12 10.41
N VAL A 97 4.67 0.00 11.57
CA VAL A 97 6.13 0.02 11.68
C VAL A 97 6.75 -1.26 11.09
N SER A 98 6.15 -2.41 11.37
CA SER A 98 6.64 -3.70 10.86
C SER A 98 6.52 -3.77 9.33
N CYS A 99 5.38 -3.34 8.78
CA CYS A 99 5.18 -3.22 7.34
C CYS A 99 6.17 -2.26 6.68
N ILE A 100 6.39 -1.09 7.29
CA ILE A 100 7.35 -0.09 6.80
C ILE A 100 8.77 -0.66 6.80
N LEU A 101 9.20 -1.33 7.87
CA LEU A 101 10.54 -1.92 7.93
C LEU A 101 10.76 -2.98 6.86
N GLN A 102 9.76 -3.83 6.61
CA GLN A 102 9.82 -4.80 5.51
C GLN A 102 9.88 -4.11 4.15
N TYR A 103 9.08 -3.07 3.94
CA TYR A 103 9.10 -2.28 2.72
C TYR A 103 10.48 -1.65 2.48
N ILE A 104 11.06 -0.97 3.47
CA ILE A 104 12.38 -0.33 3.37
C ILE A 104 13.46 -1.37 3.10
N HIS A 105 13.38 -2.53 3.75
CA HIS A 105 14.34 -3.60 3.53
C HIS A 105 14.32 -4.10 2.07
N ASN A 106 13.12 -4.36 1.54
CA ASN A 106 12.94 -4.95 0.21
C ASN A 106 13.14 -3.95 -0.93
N SER A 107 12.76 -2.68 -0.73
CA SER A 107 12.79 -1.64 -1.76
C SER A 107 14.09 -0.82 -1.76
N TYR A 108 14.71 -0.62 -0.60
CA TYR A 108 15.90 0.23 -0.45
C TYR A 108 17.14 -0.58 -0.08
N VAL A 109 17.10 -1.28 1.06
CA VAL A 109 18.30 -1.95 1.62
C VAL A 109 18.84 -3.01 0.68
N ARG A 110 17.98 -3.84 0.07
CA ARG A 110 18.41 -4.86 -0.91
C ARG A 110 19.21 -4.27 -2.09
N HIS A 111 18.95 -3.01 -2.43
CA HIS A 111 19.54 -2.32 -3.59
C HIS A 111 20.55 -1.24 -3.21
N TYR A 112 21.03 -1.19 -1.96
CA TYR A 112 21.89 -0.10 -1.48
C TYR A 112 23.16 0.13 -2.31
N LYS A 113 23.72 -0.94 -2.90
CA LYS A 113 24.93 -0.88 -3.77
C LYS A 113 24.67 -0.08 -5.03
N LEU A 114 23.46 -0.15 -5.60
CA LEU A 114 23.06 0.62 -6.76
C LEU A 114 23.04 2.11 -6.44
N TYR A 115 22.40 2.47 -5.32
CA TYR A 115 22.36 3.86 -4.85
C TYR A 115 23.78 4.40 -4.57
N LYS A 116 24.64 3.64 -3.89
CA LYS A 116 26.04 4.05 -3.71
C LYS A 116 26.75 4.27 -5.05
N TYR A 117 26.57 3.36 -6.01
CA TYR A 117 27.22 3.49 -7.31
C TYR A 117 26.87 4.79 -8.04
N ILE A 118 25.58 5.17 -8.02
CA ILE A 118 25.05 6.34 -8.74
C ILE A 118 25.42 7.65 -8.02
N PHE A 119 25.31 7.68 -6.69
CA PHE A 119 25.32 8.92 -5.90
C PHE A 119 26.65 9.24 -5.23
N THR A 120 27.57 8.28 -5.07
CA THR A 120 28.90 8.55 -4.49
C THR A 120 29.93 8.86 -5.59
N PRO A 121 30.85 9.81 -5.36
CA PRO A 121 31.98 10.03 -6.26
C PRO A 121 32.81 8.75 -6.38
N GLN A 122 32.80 8.14 -7.56
CA GLN A 122 33.67 7.00 -7.82
C GLN A 122 35.11 7.50 -7.87
N VAL A 123 36.00 6.97 -7.03
CA VAL A 123 37.44 7.14 -7.20
C VAL A 123 37.83 6.31 -8.42
N ARG A 124 37.65 6.83 -9.64
CA ARG A 124 37.87 6.07 -10.87
C ARG A 124 38.90 6.73 -11.77
N ASN A 125 40.12 6.21 -11.69
CA ASN A 125 40.92 6.08 -12.89
C ASN A 125 40.23 5.11 -13.88
N ARG A 126 40.14 5.56 -15.14
CA ARG A 126 39.68 4.88 -16.38
C ARG A 126 38.21 5.06 -16.79
N LYS A 127 38.07 5.93 -17.80
CA LYS A 127 36.92 6.19 -18.69
C LYS A 127 36.38 4.97 -19.46
N LEU A 128 37.01 3.78 -19.39
CA LEU A 128 36.68 2.66 -20.29
C LEU A 128 35.65 1.65 -19.74
N ILE A 129 35.38 1.62 -18.43
CA ILE A 129 34.39 0.69 -17.84
C ILE A 129 32.97 1.29 -17.84
N ILE A 130 32.82 2.55 -18.26
CA ILE A 130 31.53 3.25 -18.21
C ILE A 130 30.59 2.67 -19.27
N LEU A 131 30.98 2.49 -20.53
CA LEU A 131 30.06 1.97 -21.56
C LEU A 131 29.48 0.57 -21.25
N HIS A 132 30.30 -0.39 -20.81
CA HIS A 132 29.82 -1.75 -20.54
C HIS A 132 28.98 -1.85 -19.26
N LYS A 133 29.28 -1.03 -18.24
CA LYS A 133 28.44 -0.96 -17.03
C LYS A 133 27.22 -0.06 -17.18
N TRP A 134 27.23 0.92 -18.09
CA TRP A 134 26.07 1.78 -18.38
C TRP A 134 25.04 1.02 -19.22
N PHE A 135 25.46 0.22 -20.20
CA PHE A 135 24.57 -0.73 -20.88
C PHE A 135 23.97 -1.78 -19.92
N CYS A 136 24.77 -2.27 -18.96
CA CYS A 136 24.29 -3.15 -17.90
C CYS A 136 23.39 -2.41 -16.89
N PHE A 137 23.62 -1.12 -16.65
CA PHE A 137 22.78 -0.26 -15.81
C PHE A 137 21.42 -0.04 -16.47
N ASP A 138 21.36 0.25 -17.78
CA ASP A 138 20.09 0.35 -18.50
C ASP A 138 19.37 -0.99 -18.51
N SER A 139 20.07 -2.10 -18.75
CA SER A 139 19.45 -3.43 -18.74
C SER A 139 19.00 -3.87 -17.33
N TYR A 140 19.78 -3.60 -16.28
CA TYR A 140 19.42 -3.90 -14.89
C TYR A 140 18.35 -2.97 -14.36
N PHE A 141 18.41 -1.67 -14.67
CA PHE A 141 17.39 -0.70 -14.33
C PHE A 141 16.09 -1.00 -15.08
N ILE A 142 16.13 -1.38 -16.37
CA ILE A 142 14.97 -1.83 -17.13
C ILE A 142 14.44 -3.17 -16.61
N LEU A 143 15.28 -4.14 -16.27
CA LEU A 143 14.85 -5.43 -15.68
C LEU A 143 14.25 -5.24 -14.29
N VAL A 144 14.83 -4.38 -13.45
CA VAL A 144 14.27 -3.97 -12.17
C VAL A 144 12.96 -3.24 -12.42
N LYS A 145 12.90 -2.25 -13.31
CA LYS A 145 11.67 -1.53 -13.67
C LYS A 145 10.60 -2.48 -14.20
N LEU A 146 10.91 -3.43 -15.08
CA LEU A 146 10.00 -4.44 -15.62
C LEU A 146 9.53 -5.41 -14.55
N LYS A 147 10.44 -5.94 -13.71
CA LYS A 147 10.08 -6.84 -12.62
C LYS A 147 9.19 -6.15 -11.58
N TYR A 148 9.53 -4.93 -11.19
CA TYR A 148 8.72 -4.11 -10.29
C TYR A 148 7.39 -3.69 -10.93
N ASN A 149 7.35 -3.43 -12.24
CA ASN A 149 6.11 -3.07 -12.94
C ASN A 149 5.19 -4.29 -13.12
N LEU A 150 5.74 -5.49 -13.34
CA LEU A 150 4.98 -6.75 -13.31
C LEU A 150 4.45 -7.08 -11.91
N GLU A 151 5.28 -6.97 -10.87
CA GLU A 151 4.81 -7.15 -9.48
C GLU A 151 3.76 -6.08 -9.11
N ARG A 152 3.90 -4.85 -9.60
CA ARG A 152 2.87 -3.80 -9.45
C ARG A 152 1.58 -4.08 -10.19
N ILE A 153 1.64 -4.52 -11.45
CA ILE A 153 0.46 -4.90 -12.22
C ILE A 153 -0.25 -6.04 -11.48
N MET A 154 0.51 -6.99 -10.94
CA MET A 154 -0.05 -8.07 -10.13
C MET A 154 -0.69 -7.55 -8.84
N ILE A 155 -0.05 -6.67 -8.08
CA ILE A 155 -0.61 -6.09 -6.84
C ILE A 155 -1.86 -5.25 -7.14
N PHE A 156 -1.81 -4.40 -8.16
CA PHE A 156 -2.94 -3.58 -8.59
C PHE A 156 -4.13 -4.42 -9.06
N LEU A 157 -3.87 -5.50 -9.82
CA LEU A 157 -4.89 -6.46 -10.22
C LEU A 157 -5.45 -7.22 -9.02
N VAL A 158 -4.62 -7.62 -8.05
CA VAL A 158 -5.07 -8.29 -6.82
C VAL A 158 -5.97 -7.37 -6.00
N LEU A 159 -5.60 -6.09 -5.84
CA LEU A 159 -6.41 -5.10 -5.11
C LEU A 159 -7.77 -4.89 -5.77
N ILE A 160 -7.80 -4.68 -7.09
CA ILE A 160 -9.04 -4.56 -7.87
C ILE A 160 -9.89 -5.83 -7.71
N PHE A 161 -9.27 -7.01 -7.78
CA PHE A 161 -9.97 -8.28 -7.65
C PHE A 161 -10.56 -8.47 -6.25
N THR A 162 -9.85 -8.05 -5.19
CA THR A 162 -10.36 -8.11 -3.82
C THR A 162 -11.52 -7.16 -3.57
N GLU A 163 -11.48 -5.93 -4.10
CA GLU A 163 -12.59 -4.97 -4.00
C GLU A 163 -13.83 -5.46 -4.77
N LEU A 164 -13.63 -5.96 -5.99
CA LEU A 164 -14.70 -6.52 -6.81
C LEU A 164 -15.35 -7.73 -6.13
N LYS A 165 -14.53 -8.63 -5.55
CA LYS A 165 -15.01 -9.78 -4.79
C LYS A 165 -15.87 -9.35 -3.60
N ALA A 166 -15.43 -8.35 -2.83
CA ALA A 166 -16.20 -7.84 -1.69
C ALA A 166 -17.54 -7.21 -2.10
N LEU A 167 -17.58 -6.49 -3.24
CA LEU A 167 -18.82 -5.93 -3.78
C LEU A 167 -19.81 -7.02 -4.23
N ILE A 168 -19.32 -8.06 -4.91
CA ILE A 168 -20.15 -9.19 -5.33
C ILE A 168 -20.71 -9.94 -4.13
N GLU A 169 -19.88 -10.25 -3.13
CA GLU A 169 -20.33 -10.92 -1.91
C GLU A 169 -21.37 -10.11 -1.15
N LYS A 170 -21.20 -8.78 -1.10
CA LYS A 170 -22.18 -7.88 -0.49
C LYS A 170 -23.52 -7.91 -1.22
N GLU A 171 -23.51 -7.76 -2.54
CA GLU A 171 -24.73 -7.78 -3.36
C GLU A 171 -25.46 -9.12 -3.24
N VAL A 172 -24.75 -10.24 -3.37
CA VAL A 172 -25.33 -11.58 -3.24
C VAL A 172 -25.96 -11.78 -1.86
N LYS A 173 -25.31 -11.29 -0.80
CA LYS A 173 -25.84 -11.39 0.57
C LYS A 173 -27.09 -10.53 0.77
N GLU A 174 -27.13 -9.34 0.20
CA GLU A 174 -28.31 -8.46 0.24
C GLU A 174 -29.50 -9.07 -0.52
N GLN A 175 -29.27 -9.58 -1.73
CA GLN A 175 -30.29 -10.28 -2.53
C GLN A 175 -30.83 -11.51 -1.80
N MET A 176 -29.95 -12.31 -1.19
CA MET A 176 -30.36 -13.51 -0.46
C MET A 176 -31.20 -13.18 0.78
N MET A 177 -30.88 -12.10 1.51
CA MET A 177 -31.71 -11.64 2.63
C MET A 177 -33.09 -11.17 2.18
N LEU A 178 -33.17 -10.44 1.06
CA LEU A 178 -34.45 -9.98 0.50
C LEU A 178 -35.34 -11.15 0.08
N VAL A 179 -34.79 -12.11 -0.68
CA VAL A 179 -35.54 -13.27 -1.15
C VAL A 179 -35.97 -14.16 0.02
N SER A 180 -35.09 -14.38 1.01
CA SER A 180 -35.42 -15.14 2.22
C SER A 180 -36.54 -14.47 3.01
N GLY A 181 -36.50 -13.14 3.17
CA GLY A 181 -37.55 -12.39 3.87
C GLY A 181 -38.89 -12.46 3.15
N GLN A 182 -38.90 -12.38 1.81
CA GLN A 182 -40.12 -12.57 1.01
C GLN A 182 -40.68 -13.98 1.15
N LEU A 183 -39.83 -15.01 1.18
CA LEU A 183 -40.25 -16.39 1.35
C LEU A 183 -40.88 -16.63 2.73
N ASP A 184 -40.27 -16.09 3.79
CA ASP A 184 -40.81 -16.16 5.16
C ASP A 184 -42.17 -15.46 5.27
N GLN A 185 -42.32 -14.29 4.63
CA GLN A 185 -43.58 -13.56 4.58
C GLN A 185 -44.66 -14.39 3.88
N ARG A 186 -44.32 -15.01 2.74
CA ARG A 186 -45.21 -15.90 1.99
C ARG A 186 -45.60 -17.14 2.79
N MET A 187 -44.68 -17.77 3.51
CA MET A 187 -45.01 -18.91 4.38
C MET A 187 -45.98 -18.50 5.50
N LYS A 188 -45.77 -17.34 6.12
CA LYS A 188 -46.70 -16.79 7.14
C LYS A 188 -48.08 -16.49 6.57
N GLU A 189 -48.16 -15.92 5.37
CA GLU A 189 -49.44 -15.67 4.69
C GLU A 189 -50.20 -16.97 4.39
N ILE A 190 -49.51 -17.97 3.84
CA ILE A 190 -50.11 -19.28 3.50
C ILE A 190 -50.59 -19.98 4.77
N ALA A 191 -49.78 -20.00 5.84
CA ALA A 191 -50.18 -20.57 7.13
C ALA A 191 -51.39 -19.83 7.75
N GLY A 192 -51.39 -18.50 7.68
CA GLY A 192 -52.49 -17.67 8.18
C GLY A 192 -53.79 -17.78 7.37
N GLN A 193 -53.71 -18.04 6.06
CA GLN A 193 -54.88 -18.35 5.23
C GLN A 193 -55.44 -19.73 5.58
N HIS A 194 -54.57 -20.72 5.81
CA HIS A 194 -54.99 -22.07 6.21
C HIS A 194 -55.69 -22.08 7.57
N ASN A 195 -55.18 -21.31 8.55
CA ASN A 195 -55.81 -21.18 9.87
C ASN A 195 -57.18 -20.48 9.79
N ARG A 196 -57.32 -19.42 8.98
CA ARG A 196 -58.61 -18.73 8.77
C ARG A 196 -59.66 -19.60 8.06
N ALA A 197 -59.23 -20.54 7.21
CA ALA A 197 -60.13 -21.50 6.57
C ALA A 197 -60.65 -22.58 7.55
N LEU A 198 -59.92 -22.85 8.65
CA LEU A 198 -60.36 -23.77 9.70
C LEU A 198 -61.32 -23.13 10.73
N GLU A 199 -61.31 -21.80 10.90
CA GLU A 199 -62.11 -21.08 11.90
C GLU A 199 -63.48 -20.57 11.39
N SER A 200 -63.99 -21.06 10.25
CA SER A 200 -65.35 -20.70 9.82
C SER A 200 -66.40 -21.27 10.80
N PRO A 201 -67.28 -20.45 11.43
CA PRO A 201 -68.21 -20.93 12.45
C PRO A 201 -69.28 -21.86 11.87
N GLN A 202 -69.50 -23.00 12.51
CA GLN A 202 -70.70 -23.81 12.31
C GLN A 202 -71.95 -23.00 12.69
N LEU A 203 -72.67 -22.48 11.69
CA LEU A 203 -74.02 -21.95 11.87
C LEU A 203 -75.00 -23.11 11.95
N ASN A 204 -75.24 -23.51 13.19
CA ASN A 204 -76.26 -24.44 13.61
C ASN A 204 -77.62 -23.76 13.56
N HIS A 205 -78.52 -24.19 12.67
CA HIS A 205 -79.95 -23.93 12.86
C HIS A 205 -80.76 -25.22 12.72
N LYS A 206 -81.02 -25.80 13.90
CA LYS A 206 -82.22 -26.58 14.22
C LYS A 206 -83.48 -25.74 13.98
N ALA A 207 -84.47 -26.35 13.31
CA ALA A 207 -85.92 -26.22 13.54
C ALA A 207 -86.59 -27.32 12.67
N LYS A 208 -87.15 -28.44 13.18
CA LYS A 208 -88.45 -28.59 13.88
C LYS A 208 -89.47 -27.57 13.34
N LYS A 209 -90.53 -27.92 12.63
CA LYS A 209 -91.50 -29.00 12.83
C LYS A 209 -92.37 -29.08 11.58
#